data_AF-A0A7Y5N544-F1
#
_entry.id   AF-A0A7Y5N544-F1
#
_cell.length_a   1.000
_cell.length_b   1.000
_cell.length_c   1.000
_cell.angle_alpha   90.00
_cell.angle_beta   90.00
_cell.angle_gamma   90.00
#
_symmetry.space_group_name_H-M   'P 1'
#
loop_
_entity.id
_entity.type
_entity.pdbx_description
1 polymer ?
#
loop_
_entity_poly.entity_id
_entity_poly.type
_entity_poly.pdbx_seq_one_letter_code
_entity_poly.pdbx_strand_id
1 'polypeptide(L)'
;MTAQPGAAVVIGAGSVGIAAVAAPLTAASVPVVLVSHSPAAARCLQAGVRIVEGDAGGASTTTFRPAAVLCSDDVEAVGAAIAAAACVVVAVPGVEDLSLARLLWSGLRGRETPVDVIVCTNVPDEARRLADLVGRLGPTPVGHRFAGALVDQI
;
A
#
# COMPACT_ATOMS: atom_id res chain seq x y z
N MET A 1 1.49 18.00 2.51
CA MET A 1 2.41 17.41 1.51
C MET A 1 1.55 16.89 0.38
N THR A 2 1.74 17.39 -0.84
CA THR A 2 1.01 16.89 -2.02
C THR A 2 1.63 15.56 -2.46
N ALA A 3 0.80 14.59 -2.83
CA ALA A 3 1.26 13.31 -3.35
C ALA A 3 2.05 13.55 -4.66
N GLN A 4 3.23 12.92 -4.80
CA GLN A 4 3.98 12.98 -6.05
C GLN A 4 3.26 12.15 -7.12
N PRO A 5 3.00 12.70 -8.32
CA PRO A 5 2.46 11.94 -9.44
C PRO A 5 3.34 10.73 -9.74
N GLY A 6 2.70 9.57 -9.95
CA GLY A 6 3.42 8.34 -10.31
C GLY A 6 4.01 7.55 -9.14
N ALA A 7 3.78 7.97 -7.90
CA ALA A 7 4.16 7.18 -6.72
C ALA A 7 3.35 5.88 -6.60
N ALA A 8 3.94 4.86 -6.00
CA ALA A 8 3.21 3.70 -5.51
C ALA A 8 2.69 3.99 -4.09
N VAL A 9 1.42 3.66 -3.84
CA VAL A 9 0.85 3.71 -2.48
C VAL A 9 0.86 2.30 -1.90
N VAL A 10 1.55 2.09 -0.78
CA VAL A 10 1.61 0.80 -0.09
C VAL A 10 0.82 0.90 1.21
N ILE A 11 -0.33 0.22 1.25
CA ILE A 11 -1.19 0.13 2.43
C ILE A 11 -0.77 -1.10 3.25
N GLY A 12 -0.33 -0.87 4.49
CA GLY A 12 0.18 -1.91 5.37
C GLY A 12 1.66 -1.73 5.63
N ALA A 13 1.99 -0.91 6.63
CA ALA A 13 3.37 -0.63 7.04
C ALA A 13 3.99 -1.70 7.97
N GLY A 14 3.65 -2.97 7.76
CA GLY A 14 4.28 -4.11 8.45
C GLY A 14 5.54 -4.59 7.74
N SER A 15 6.15 -5.67 8.24
CA SER A 15 7.38 -6.23 7.66
C SER A 15 7.23 -6.58 6.18
N VAL A 16 6.13 -7.21 5.78
CA VAL A 16 5.86 -7.55 4.37
C VAL A 16 5.74 -6.30 3.50
N GLY A 17 4.88 -5.35 3.90
CA GLY A 17 4.70 -4.12 3.11
C GLY A 17 5.97 -3.27 3.02
N ILE A 18 6.84 -3.30 4.03
CA ILE A 18 8.12 -2.58 4.01
C ILE A 18 9.18 -3.35 3.22
N ALA A 19 9.53 -4.55 3.65
CA ALA A 19 10.70 -5.29 3.14
C ALA A 19 10.43 -5.97 1.80
N ALA A 20 9.25 -6.56 1.61
CA ALA A 20 8.93 -7.31 0.40
C ALA A 20 8.35 -6.44 -0.73
N VAL A 21 7.82 -5.25 -0.40
CA VAL A 21 7.11 -4.39 -1.35
C VAL A 21 7.75 -3.01 -1.47
N ALA A 22 7.70 -2.20 -0.42
CA ALA A 22 8.07 -0.79 -0.50
C ALA A 22 9.58 -0.57 -0.77
N ALA A 23 10.44 -1.36 -0.13
CA ALA A 23 11.88 -1.26 -0.31
C ALA A 23 12.32 -1.66 -1.74
N PRO A 24 11.88 -2.80 -2.32
CA PRO A 24 12.15 -3.13 -3.71
C PRO A 24 11.65 -2.08 -4.71
N LEU A 25 10.45 -1.53 -4.50
CA LEU A 25 9.93 -0.44 -5.35
C LEU A 25 10.83 0.80 -5.29
N THR A 26 11.28 1.17 -4.10
CA THR A 26 12.20 2.31 -3.92
C THR A 26 13.56 2.04 -4.56
N ALA A 27 14.08 0.81 -4.43
CA ALA A 27 15.32 0.39 -5.11
C ALA A 27 15.18 0.43 -6.64
N ALA A 28 13.98 0.19 -7.17
CA ALA A 28 13.62 0.38 -8.57
C ALA A 28 13.32 1.85 -8.95
N SER A 29 13.68 2.81 -8.09
CA SER A 29 13.44 4.26 -8.28
C SER A 29 11.96 4.66 -8.37
N VAL A 30 11.05 3.84 -7.84
CA VAL A 30 9.64 4.20 -7.70
C VAL A 30 9.40 4.88 -6.35
N PRO A 31 8.93 6.14 -6.31
CA PRO A 31 8.59 6.79 -5.05
C PRO A 31 7.47 6.04 -4.33
N VAL A 32 7.63 5.81 -3.03
CA VAL A 32 6.62 5.11 -2.22
C VAL A 32 5.99 6.02 -1.19
N VAL A 33 4.66 6.06 -1.18
CA VAL A 33 3.84 6.57 -0.07
C VAL A 33 3.39 5.37 0.77
N LEU A 34 3.88 5.29 2.00
CA LEU A 34 3.54 4.19 2.92
C LEU A 34 2.35 4.58 3.80
N VAL A 35 1.34 3.72 3.93
CA VAL A 35 0.19 3.96 4.82
C VAL A 35 0.26 3.01 6.01
N SER A 36 0.31 3.59 7.20
CA SER A 36 0.32 2.89 8.48
C SER A 36 -1.01 3.04 9.21
N HIS A 37 -1.36 2.06 10.06
CA HIS A 37 -2.59 2.08 10.84
C HIS A 37 -2.51 2.95 12.12
N SER A 38 -1.32 3.50 12.43
CA SER A 38 -1.08 4.25 13.66
C SER A 38 -0.32 5.55 13.38
N PRO A 39 -0.76 6.70 13.90
CA PRO A 39 -0.03 7.96 13.77
C PRO A 39 1.35 7.92 14.44
N ALA A 40 1.50 7.15 15.51
CA ALA A 40 2.79 6.96 16.17
C ALA A 40 3.75 6.18 15.27
N ALA A 41 3.29 5.07 14.70
CA ALA A 41 4.08 4.29 13.76
C ALA A 41 4.43 5.11 12.51
N ALA A 42 3.47 5.88 11.96
CA ALA A 42 3.71 6.74 10.81
C ALA A 42 4.87 7.74 11.04
N ARG A 43 4.91 8.39 12.22
CA ARG A 43 6.00 9.29 12.60
C ARG A 43 7.35 8.58 12.70
N CYS A 44 7.39 7.37 13.27
CA CYS A 44 8.62 6.58 13.34
C CYS A 44 9.12 6.17 11.95
N LEU A 45 8.21 5.69 11.09
CA LEU A 45 8.53 5.24 9.73
C LEU A 45 9.07 6.38 8.85
N GLN A 46 8.62 7.61 9.07
CA GLN A 46 9.10 8.79 8.34
C GLN A 46 10.59 9.07 8.56
N ALA A 47 11.16 8.66 9.71
CA ALA A 47 12.59 8.76 9.99
C ALA A 47 13.43 7.72 9.22
N GLY A 48 12.78 6.72 8.65
CA GLY A 48 13.40 5.57 7.98
C GLY A 48 13.40 4.32 8.86
N VAL A 49 13.54 3.18 8.20
CA VAL A 49 13.56 1.85 8.80
C VAL A 49 14.83 1.13 8.38
N ARG A 50 15.49 0.46 9.32
CA ARG A 50 16.56 -0.47 9.00
C ARG A 50 15.95 -1.83 8.69
N ILE A 51 16.24 -2.36 7.52
CA ILE A 51 15.87 -3.71 7.11
C ILE A 51 17.12 -4.56 7.28
N VAL A 52 17.02 -5.63 8.06
CA VAL A 52 18.08 -6.60 8.24
C VAL A 52 17.63 -7.86 7.54
N GLU A 53 18.37 -8.24 6.50
CA GLU A 53 18.12 -9.45 5.72
C GLU A 53 19.20 -10.46 6.10
N GLY A 54 18.79 -11.66 6.48
CA GLY A 54 19.69 -12.72 6.92
C GLY A 54 19.48 -13.99 6.10
N ASP A 55 20.59 -14.66 5.81
CA ASP A 55 20.60 -16.01 5.23
C ASP A 55 21.62 -16.90 5.96
N ALA A 56 21.88 -18.10 5.44
CA ALA A 56 22.85 -19.01 6.02
C ALA A 56 24.31 -18.49 5.98
N GLY A 57 24.60 -17.50 5.12
CA GLY A 57 25.93 -16.90 4.94
C GLY A 57 26.17 -15.65 5.77
N GLY A 58 25.14 -15.05 6.37
CA GLY A 58 25.28 -13.88 7.24
C GLY A 58 24.07 -12.95 7.16
N ALA A 59 24.26 -11.70 7.59
CA ALA A 59 23.22 -10.68 7.53
C ALA A 59 23.72 -9.39 6.85
N SER A 60 22.89 -8.82 5.99
CA SER A 60 23.05 -7.48 5.43
C SER A 60 22.05 -6.51 6.03
N THR A 61 22.42 -5.24 6.14
CA THR A 61 21.53 -4.18 6.61
C THR A 61 21.39 -3.10 5.56
N THR A 62 20.15 -2.77 5.21
CA THR A 62 19.80 -1.65 4.33
C THR A 62 18.93 -0.65 5.09
N THR A 63 18.87 0.59 4.61
CA THR A 63 17.98 1.61 5.17
C THR A 63 16.93 1.97 4.13
N PHE A 64 15.67 1.74 4.47
CA PHE A 64 14.52 2.13 3.69
C PHE A 64 13.98 3.47 4.20
N ARG A 65 13.69 4.40 3.28
CA ARG A 65 13.03 5.68 3.57
C ARG A 65 11.91 5.90 2.56
N PRO A 66 10.63 5.90 2.98
CA PRO A 66 9.53 6.21 2.09
C PRO A 66 9.56 7.69 1.69
N ALA A 67 8.99 8.03 0.54
CA ALA A 67 8.84 9.42 0.11
C ALA A 67 7.87 10.20 1.02
N ALA A 68 6.85 9.51 1.51
CA ALA A 68 5.93 10.01 2.53
C ALA A 68 5.34 8.85 3.35
N VAL A 69 4.94 9.15 4.58
CA VAL A 69 4.14 8.23 5.40
C VAL A 69 2.83 8.89 5.81
N LEU A 70 1.73 8.18 5.59
CA LEU A 70 0.38 8.59 5.97
C LEU A 70 -0.20 7.65 7.03
N CYS A 71 -1.16 8.16 7.79
CA CYS A 71 -1.99 7.34 8.68
C CYS A 71 -3.29 6.97 7.97
N SER A 72 -3.77 5.73 8.15
CA SER A 72 -5.06 5.27 7.60
C SER A 72 -6.25 6.06 8.16
N ASP A 73 -6.12 6.67 9.33
CA ASP A 73 -7.15 7.52 9.92
C ASP A 73 -7.35 8.83 9.13
N ASP A 74 -6.32 9.27 8.39
CA ASP A 74 -6.40 10.43 7.50
C ASP A 74 -6.90 9.98 6.12
N VAL A 75 -8.17 9.62 6.06
CA VAL A 75 -8.83 9.08 4.86
C VAL A 75 -8.75 10.05 3.68
N GLU A 76 -8.74 11.35 3.94
CA GLU A 76 -8.63 12.38 2.92
C GLU A 76 -7.22 12.39 2.31
N ALA A 77 -6.18 12.46 3.14
CA ALA A 77 -4.80 12.46 2.63
C ALA A 77 -4.46 11.15 1.91
N VAL A 78 -4.91 10.01 2.44
CA VAL A 78 -4.68 8.71 1.79
C VAL A 78 -5.48 8.61 0.48
N GLY A 79 -6.73 9.07 0.46
CA GLY A 79 -7.54 9.13 -0.74
C GLY A 79 -6.90 9.98 -1.85
N ALA A 80 -6.36 11.14 -1.48
CA ALA A 80 -5.62 12.00 -2.41
C ALA A 80 -4.35 11.31 -2.94
N ALA A 81 -3.63 10.59 -2.09
CA ALA A 81 -2.46 9.81 -2.52
C ALA A 81 -2.85 8.69 -3.50
N ILE A 82 -3.91 7.94 -3.20
CA ILE A 82 -4.45 6.89 -4.07
C ILE A 82 -4.92 7.47 -5.41
N ALA A 83 -5.55 8.65 -5.41
CA ALA A 83 -6.00 9.32 -6.62
C ALA A 83 -4.84 9.71 -7.56
N ALA A 84 -3.67 10.02 -7.02
CA ALA A 84 -2.46 10.40 -7.77
C ALA A 84 -1.51 9.21 -8.07
N ALA A 85 -1.76 8.04 -7.49
CA ALA A 85 -0.85 6.90 -7.55
C ALA A 85 -0.77 6.27 -8.95
N ALA A 86 0.41 5.74 -9.29
CA ALA A 86 0.59 4.85 -10.44
C ALA A 86 0.04 3.45 -10.18
N CYS A 87 0.21 2.94 -8.96
CA CYS A 87 -0.35 1.69 -8.49
C CYS A 87 -0.62 1.75 -6.99
N VAL A 88 -1.49 0.86 -6.51
CA VAL A 88 -1.76 0.68 -5.08
C VAL A 88 -1.42 -0.75 -4.72
N VAL A 89 -0.65 -0.94 -3.65
CA VAL A 89 -0.34 -2.26 -3.10
C VAL A 89 -0.94 -2.37 -1.71
N VAL A 90 -1.59 -3.50 -1.42
CA VAL A 90 -2.21 -3.80 -0.13
C VAL A 90 -1.47 -4.99 0.48
N ALA A 91 -0.79 -4.76 1.59
CA ALA A 91 -0.07 -5.77 2.37
C ALA A 91 -0.65 -5.86 3.79
N VAL A 92 -1.98 -5.80 3.90
CA VAL A 92 -2.73 -5.97 5.15
C VAL A 92 -3.58 -7.24 5.01
N PRO A 93 -3.43 -8.23 5.89
CA PRO A 93 -4.26 -9.43 5.86
C PRO A 93 -5.67 -9.13 6.38
N GLY A 94 -6.65 -9.92 5.95
CA GLY A 94 -7.99 -9.92 6.54
C GLY A 94 -8.84 -8.75 6.07
N VAL A 95 -9.00 -8.61 4.75
CA VAL A 95 -9.78 -7.52 4.11
C VAL A 95 -11.29 -7.54 4.40
N GLU A 96 -11.75 -8.24 5.44
CA GLU A 96 -13.17 -8.40 5.77
C GLU A 96 -13.80 -7.12 6.32
N ASP A 97 -12.98 -6.17 6.79
CA ASP A 97 -13.44 -4.86 7.27
C ASP A 97 -13.63 -3.85 6.13
N LEU A 98 -14.73 -3.10 6.21
CA LEU A 98 -15.04 -1.98 5.33
C LEU A 98 -14.07 -0.81 5.47
N SER A 99 -13.27 -0.71 6.53
CA SER A 99 -12.29 0.38 6.72
C SER A 99 -11.31 0.49 5.55
N LEU A 100 -10.67 -0.61 5.14
CA LEU A 100 -9.76 -0.65 4.00
C LEU A 100 -10.51 -0.34 2.69
N ALA A 101 -11.69 -0.91 2.50
CA ALA A 101 -12.51 -0.66 1.31
C ALA A 101 -12.87 0.83 1.20
N ARG A 102 -13.22 1.49 2.31
CA ARG A 102 -13.53 2.93 2.38
C ARG A 102 -12.32 3.78 2.03
N LEU A 103 -11.14 3.39 2.51
CA LEU A 103 -9.87 4.06 2.22
C LEU A 103 -9.53 3.98 0.73
N LEU A 104 -9.69 2.82 0.12
CA LEU A 104 -9.49 2.66 -1.32
C LEU A 104 -10.53 3.46 -2.11
N TRP A 105 -11.80 3.27 -1.79
CA TRP A 105 -12.90 3.95 -2.47
C TRP A 105 -12.78 5.47 -2.41
N SER A 106 -12.27 6.05 -1.31
CA SER A 106 -12.12 7.51 -1.16
C SER A 106 -11.24 8.12 -2.25
N GLY A 107 -10.19 7.40 -2.68
CA GLY A 107 -9.32 7.80 -3.79
C GLY A 107 -9.83 7.35 -5.15
N LEU A 108 -10.29 6.09 -5.26
CA LEU A 108 -10.73 5.52 -6.54
C LEU A 108 -11.94 6.23 -7.14
N ARG A 109 -12.89 6.70 -6.32
CA ARG A 109 -14.11 7.38 -6.78
C ARG A 109 -13.86 8.68 -7.56
N GLY A 110 -12.69 9.29 -7.39
CA GLY A 110 -12.30 10.53 -8.07
C GLY A 110 -11.39 10.32 -9.28
N ARG A 111 -11.02 9.07 -9.59
CA ARG A 111 -10.08 8.77 -10.67
C ARG A 111 -10.79 8.66 -12.01
N GLU A 112 -10.25 9.35 -13.00
CA GLU A 112 -10.67 9.25 -14.41
C GLU A 112 -9.87 8.21 -15.20
N THR A 113 -8.80 7.66 -14.60
CA THR A 113 -7.96 6.62 -15.22
C THR A 113 -7.91 5.37 -14.33
N PRO A 114 -7.93 4.15 -14.95
CA PRO A 114 -7.75 2.91 -14.20
C PRO A 114 -6.46 2.90 -13.38
N VAL A 115 -6.46 2.11 -12.31
CA VAL A 115 -5.28 1.83 -11.50
C VAL A 115 -5.26 0.35 -11.16
N ASP A 116 -4.06 -0.21 -11.05
CA ASP A 116 -3.86 -1.55 -10.55
C ASP A 116 -3.76 -1.53 -9.02
N VAL A 117 -4.62 -2.32 -8.38
CA VAL A 117 -4.60 -2.62 -6.94
C VAL A 117 -4.07 -4.04 -6.78
N ILE A 118 -2.87 -4.16 -6.22
CA ILE A 118 -2.17 -5.43 -6.03
C ILE A 118 -2.30 -5.84 -4.57
N VAL A 119 -2.92 -6.98 -4.30
CA VAL A 119 -3.11 -7.50 -2.94
C VAL A 119 -2.05 -8.57 -2.67
N CYS A 120 -1.11 -8.22 -1.79
CA CYS A 120 0.06 -9.00 -1.42
C CYS A 120 -0.18 -9.68 -0.07
N THR A 121 -0.94 -10.77 -0.08
CA THR A 121 -1.32 -11.51 1.12
C THR A 121 -1.34 -13.01 0.83
N ASN A 122 -1.25 -13.81 1.90
CA ASN A 122 -1.30 -15.27 1.80
C ASN A 122 -2.72 -15.82 1.91
N VAL A 123 -3.74 -14.99 1.63
CA VAL A 123 -5.15 -15.37 1.71
C VAL A 123 -5.71 -15.56 0.29
N PRO A 124 -6.28 -16.74 -0.04
CA PRO A 124 -6.88 -16.98 -1.34
C PRO A 124 -8.03 -16.00 -1.66
N ASP A 125 -8.12 -15.60 -2.93
CA ASP A 125 -9.15 -14.71 -3.48
C ASP A 125 -9.25 -13.31 -2.82
N GLU A 126 -8.27 -12.89 -2.03
CA GLU A 126 -8.40 -11.67 -1.22
C GLU A 126 -8.57 -10.41 -2.08
N ALA A 127 -7.92 -10.34 -3.25
CA ALA A 127 -8.11 -9.27 -4.23
C ALA A 127 -9.55 -9.19 -4.74
N ARG A 128 -10.18 -10.33 -5.03
CA ARG A 128 -11.59 -10.38 -5.49
C ARG A 128 -12.53 -9.93 -4.40
N ARG A 129 -12.34 -10.41 -3.16
CA ARG A 129 -13.15 -10.00 -2.00
C ARG A 129 -13.03 -8.50 -1.74
N LEU A 130 -11.81 -7.96 -1.83
CA LEU A 130 -11.58 -6.52 -1.67
C LEU A 130 -12.27 -5.71 -2.78
N ALA A 131 -12.19 -6.16 -4.04
CA ALA A 131 -12.89 -5.53 -5.15
C ALA A 131 -14.41 -5.48 -4.92
N ASP A 132 -14.99 -6.60 -4.47
CA ASP A 132 -16.43 -6.69 -4.14
C ASP A 132 -16.81 -5.71 -3.02
N LEU A 133 -16.00 -5.58 -1.97
CA LEU A 133 -16.25 -4.65 -0.86
C LEU A 133 -16.16 -3.19 -1.31
N VAL A 134 -15.16 -2.83 -2.13
CA VAL A 134 -15.07 -1.49 -2.72
C VAL A 134 -16.28 -1.21 -3.59
N GLY A 135 -16.73 -2.18 -4.41
CA GLY A 135 -17.92 -2.04 -5.25
C GLY A 135 -19.21 -1.81 -4.47
N ARG A 136 -19.34 -2.35 -3.26
CA ARG A 136 -20.49 -2.11 -2.37
C ARG A 136 -20.59 -0.67 -1.86
N LEU A 137 -19.50 0.10 -1.88
CA LEU A 137 -19.48 1.49 -1.40
C LEU A 137 -20.02 2.48 -2.44
N GLY A 138 -20.06 2.07 -3.72
CA GLY A 138 -20.62 2.87 -4.80
C GLY A 138 -19.81 2.75 -6.09
N PRO A 139 -20.33 3.29 -7.20
CA PRO A 139 -19.63 3.23 -8.48
C PRO A 139 -18.36 4.09 -8.48
N THR A 140 -17.38 3.67 -9.27
CA THR A 140 -16.23 4.48 -9.68
C THR A 140 -16.41 4.93 -11.13
N PRO A 141 -15.83 6.07 -11.56
CA PRO A 141 -15.98 6.56 -12.93
C PRO A 141 -15.43 5.60 -13.99
N VAL A 142 -14.43 4.79 -13.61
CA VAL A 142 -13.75 3.82 -14.47
C VAL A 142 -13.55 2.49 -13.73
N GLY A 143 -13.33 1.41 -14.49
CA GLY A 143 -13.02 0.09 -13.93
C GLY A 143 -11.57 0.00 -13.48
N HIS A 144 -11.34 -0.21 -12.18
CA HIS A 144 -10.02 -0.49 -11.61
C HIS A 144 -9.74 -1.99 -11.59
N ARG A 145 -8.47 -2.37 -11.62
CA ARG A 145 -8.05 -3.78 -11.64
C ARG A 145 -7.59 -4.19 -10.26
N PHE A 146 -8.08 -5.34 -9.79
CA PHE A 146 -7.65 -5.95 -8.53
C PHE A 146 -6.97 -7.27 -8.85
N ALA A 147 -5.70 -7.40 -8.47
CA ALA A 147 -4.89 -8.60 -8.71
C ALA A 147 -4.36 -9.12 -7.38
N GLY A 148 -4.47 -10.44 -7.15
CA GLY A 148 -3.79 -11.09 -6.04
C GLY A 148 -2.35 -11.41 -6.41
N ALA A 149 -1.44 -11.27 -5.46
CA ALA A 149 -0.04 -11.63 -5.60
C ALA A 149 0.40 -12.46 -4.39
N LEU A 150 1.11 -13.55 -4.66
CA LEU A 150 1.79 -14.32 -3.63
C LEU A 150 3.11 -13.63 -3.30
N VAL A 151 3.34 -13.40 -2.01
CA VAL A 151 4.62 -12.87 -1.50
C VAL A 151 5.20 -13.91 -0.55
N ASP A 152 6.42 -14.36 -0.87
CA ASP A 152 7.13 -15.37 -0.09
C ASP A 152 8.47 -14.78 0.38
N GLN A 153 8.50 -14.39 1.65
CA GLN A 153 9.67 -13.87 2.35
C GLN A 153 9.53 -14.19 3.84
N ILE A 154 10.57 -14.80 4.42
CA ILE A 154 10.63 -15.21 5.84
C ILE A 154 11.40 -14.17 6.64
#